data_AF-A0A950WUN2-F1
#
_entry.id   AF-A0A950WUN2-F1
#
_cell.length_a   1.000
_cell.length_b   1.000
_cell.length_c   1.000
_cell.angle_alpha   90.00
_cell.angle_beta   90.00
_cell.angle_gamma   90.00
#
_symmetry.space_group_name_H-M   'P 1'
#
loop_
_entity.id
_entity.type
_entity.pdbx_description
1 polymer ?
#
loop_
_entity_poly.entity_id
_entity_poly.type
_entity_poly.pdbx_seq_one_letter_code
_entity_poly.pdbx_strand_id
1 'polypeptide(L)'
;MPLMVLQWNPAYATVTTERSDPSTRPSYFRPLLSYLGRHAEPLGRVEIVPTELHWEAAYTAPDLLLARGWERQLDRADNPIFYSDEPLDGRSYRRWLLDNGVRFVALPDVHLDYAAQDEGRLLHSGVAGLVPVWHDRHWRVFEVAGSSGLVDGPARLVHMNNSQIDLQANATGTAILRVRYSPRWRIAGDAGCLTRSSGDWLAVQIRRPGPLRLGLSLLGGQDCD
;
A
#
# COMPACT_ATOMS: atom_id res chain seq x y z
N MET A 1 -46.59 -20.95 -2.73
CA MET A 1 -45.88 -19.69 -2.41
C MET A 1 -45.36 -19.79 -0.99
N PRO A 2 -44.05 -19.93 -0.80
CA PRO A 2 -43.33 -18.83 -0.16
C PRO A 2 -41.88 -18.71 -0.69
N LEU A 3 -41.66 -17.82 -1.66
CA LEU A 3 -40.33 -17.45 -2.14
C LEU A 3 -39.99 -15.99 -1.80
N MET A 4 -40.76 -15.37 -0.90
CA MET A 4 -40.76 -13.92 -0.71
C MET A 4 -40.08 -13.45 0.58
N VAL A 5 -39.23 -14.28 1.19
CA VAL A 5 -38.46 -13.90 2.40
C VAL A 5 -36.95 -13.83 2.12
N LEU A 6 -36.46 -14.49 1.06
CA LEU A 6 -35.02 -14.57 0.79
C LEU A 6 -34.43 -13.37 0.03
N GLN A 7 -35.28 -12.49 -0.51
CA GLN A 7 -34.81 -11.33 -1.28
C GLN A 7 -34.61 -10.05 -0.44
N TRP A 8 -34.97 -10.08 0.85
CA TRP A 8 -34.86 -8.90 1.73
C TRP A 8 -33.60 -8.90 2.61
N ASN A 9 -32.83 -9.98 2.64
CA ASN A 9 -31.64 -10.10 3.47
C ASN A 9 -30.48 -9.15 3.09
N PRO A 10 -30.12 -8.95 1.80
CA PRO A 10 -29.03 -8.03 1.48
C PRO A 10 -29.40 -6.56 1.78
N ALA A 11 -30.66 -6.18 1.64
CA ALA A 11 -31.11 -4.81 1.93
C ALA A 11 -31.16 -4.51 3.45
N TYR A 12 -31.51 -5.49 4.28
CA TYR A 12 -31.51 -5.32 5.73
C TYR A 12 -30.10 -5.16 6.29
N ALA A 13 -29.14 -5.97 5.82
CA ALA A 13 -27.73 -5.83 6.19
C ALA A 13 -27.16 -4.47 5.77
N THR A 14 -27.62 -3.85 4.67
CA THR A 14 -27.20 -2.48 4.35
C THR A 14 -27.82 -1.45 5.29
N VAL A 15 -29.12 -1.55 5.59
CA VAL A 15 -29.87 -0.54 6.38
C VAL A 15 -29.53 -0.56 7.88
N THR A 16 -29.21 -1.72 8.46
CA THR A 16 -28.87 -1.81 9.89
C THR A 16 -27.42 -1.49 10.19
N THR A 17 -26.51 -1.79 9.26
CA THR A 17 -25.05 -1.64 9.46
C THR A 17 -24.60 -0.21 9.12
N GLU A 18 -25.28 0.47 8.17
CA GLU A 18 -25.09 1.90 7.87
C GLU A 18 -25.32 2.84 9.07
N ARG A 19 -26.13 2.43 10.05
CA ARG A 19 -26.47 3.33 11.18
C ARG A 19 -25.44 3.39 12.28
N SER A 20 -24.59 2.37 12.45
CA SER A 20 -23.65 2.28 13.57
C SER A 20 -22.18 2.25 13.18
N ASP A 21 -21.82 1.87 11.95
CA ASP A 21 -20.42 1.88 11.52
C ASP A 21 -20.03 3.26 10.93
N PRO A 22 -19.22 4.07 11.64
CA PRO A 22 -18.81 5.37 11.15
C PRO A 22 -17.91 5.27 9.90
N SER A 23 -17.27 4.13 9.63
CA SER A 23 -16.41 3.92 8.46
C SER A 23 -17.18 3.99 7.13
N THR A 24 -18.51 3.81 7.15
CA THR A 24 -19.38 4.00 5.98
C THR A 24 -19.46 5.45 5.49
N ARG A 25 -18.86 6.40 6.20
CA ARG A 25 -18.92 7.83 5.89
C ARG A 25 -17.56 8.38 5.50
N PRO A 26 -17.44 9.16 4.40
CA PRO A 26 -16.17 9.81 4.02
C PRO A 26 -15.57 10.68 5.13
N SER A 27 -16.42 11.28 5.98
CA SER A 27 -15.99 12.12 7.10
C SER A 27 -15.10 11.38 8.11
N TYR A 28 -15.23 10.06 8.21
CA TYR A 28 -14.41 9.23 9.09
C TYR A 28 -12.93 9.22 8.68
N PHE A 29 -12.64 9.28 7.38
CA PHE A 29 -11.27 9.24 6.84
C PHE A 29 -10.63 10.62 6.69
N ARG A 30 -11.41 11.71 6.76
CA ARG A 30 -10.90 13.08 6.55
C ARG A 30 -9.74 13.45 7.47
N PRO A 31 -9.76 13.18 8.79
CA PRO A 31 -8.64 13.48 9.67
C PRO A 31 -7.36 12.72 9.28
N LEU A 32 -7.49 11.43 8.95
CA LEU A 32 -6.41 10.58 8.49
C LEU A 32 -5.78 11.12 7.19
N LEU A 33 -6.60 11.40 6.19
CA LEU A 33 -6.16 11.99 4.91
C LEU A 33 -5.47 13.33 5.12
N SER A 34 -6.00 14.17 6.01
CA SER A 34 -5.41 15.47 6.35
C SER A 34 -4.02 15.31 6.98
N TYR A 35 -3.85 14.36 7.90
CA TYR A 35 -2.56 14.07 8.52
C TYR A 35 -1.56 13.53 7.50
N LEU A 36 -1.92 12.49 6.74
CA LEU A 36 -1.03 11.84 5.78
C LEU A 36 -0.67 12.75 4.60
N GLY A 37 -1.60 13.58 4.13
CA GLY A 37 -1.32 14.56 3.07
C GLY A 37 -0.26 15.60 3.46
N ARG A 38 -0.13 15.92 4.76
CA ARG A 38 0.97 16.78 5.26
C ARG A 38 2.32 16.06 5.38
N HIS A 39 2.34 14.73 5.28
CA HIS A 39 3.52 13.88 5.46
C HIS A 39 3.75 12.94 4.26
N ALA A 40 3.25 13.32 3.08
CA ALA A 40 3.25 12.50 1.88
C ALA A 40 4.66 12.14 1.38
N GLU A 41 5.67 12.97 1.67
CA GLU A 41 7.05 12.76 1.25
C GLU A 41 7.93 12.12 2.35
N PRO A 42 8.87 11.23 2.01
CA PRO A 42 9.04 10.61 0.68
C PRO A 42 7.83 9.75 0.28
N LEU A 43 7.48 9.69 -1.01
CA LEU A 43 6.31 8.91 -1.44
C LEU A 43 6.42 7.42 -1.04
N GLY A 44 5.38 6.93 -0.36
CA GLY A 44 5.32 5.58 0.18
C GLY A 44 3.89 5.08 0.25
N ARG A 45 3.73 3.76 0.41
CA ARG A 45 2.40 3.19 0.61
C ARG A 45 1.91 3.42 2.04
N VAL A 46 0.59 3.37 2.21
CA VAL A 46 -0.09 3.38 3.51
C VAL A 46 -0.83 2.05 3.64
N GLU A 47 -0.55 1.34 4.72
CA GLU A 47 -1.36 0.20 5.13
C GLU A 47 -2.48 0.73 6.01
N ILE A 48 -3.71 0.71 5.50
CA ILE A 48 -4.89 0.97 6.34
C ILE A 48 -5.46 -0.39 6.68
N VAL A 49 -5.48 -0.71 7.97
CA VAL A 49 -6.02 -1.99 8.46
C VAL A 49 -7.49 -2.09 8.00
N PRO A 50 -7.84 -3.10 7.17
CA PRO A 50 -9.12 -3.13 6.48
C PRO A 50 -10.32 -3.07 7.43
N THR A 51 -11.24 -2.16 7.13
CA THR A 51 -12.54 -2.10 7.80
C THR A 51 -13.40 -3.29 7.33
N GLU A 52 -14.41 -3.67 8.11
CA GLU A 52 -15.28 -4.82 7.80
C GLU A 52 -15.84 -4.79 6.35
N LEU A 53 -16.18 -3.60 5.87
CA LEU A 53 -16.77 -3.38 4.55
C LEU A 53 -15.82 -2.70 3.56
N HIS A 54 -14.53 -2.60 3.88
CA HIS A 54 -13.47 -2.09 2.98
C HIS A 54 -13.66 -0.63 2.52
N TRP A 55 -14.38 0.18 3.28
CA TRP A 55 -14.66 1.59 2.92
C TRP A 55 -13.38 2.44 2.85
N GLU A 56 -12.28 2.01 3.48
CA GLU A 56 -10.98 2.67 3.34
C GLU A 56 -10.49 2.67 1.88
N ALA A 57 -10.63 1.56 1.16
CA ALA A 57 -10.21 1.48 -0.24
C ALA A 57 -11.08 2.38 -1.13
N ALA A 58 -12.37 2.53 -0.81
CA ALA A 58 -13.28 3.41 -1.55
C ALA A 58 -12.99 4.90 -1.34
N TYR A 59 -12.67 5.31 -0.11
CA TYR A 59 -12.57 6.73 0.24
C TYR A 59 -11.16 7.30 0.29
N THR A 60 -10.11 6.46 0.29
CA THR A 60 -8.72 6.95 0.43
C THR A 60 -7.83 6.68 -0.77
N ALA A 61 -8.18 5.71 -1.64
CA ALA A 61 -7.39 5.37 -2.82
C ALA A 61 -7.13 6.53 -3.82
N PRO A 62 -8.01 7.55 -3.96
CA PRO A 62 -7.70 8.71 -4.80
C PRO A 62 -6.52 9.55 -4.30
N ASP A 63 -6.26 9.56 -3.00
CA ASP A 63 -5.29 10.44 -2.34
C ASP A 63 -4.06 9.67 -1.80
N LEU A 64 -4.21 8.37 -1.53
CA LEU A 64 -3.17 7.53 -0.93
C LEU A 64 -2.83 6.32 -1.80
N LEU A 65 -1.56 5.95 -1.80
CA LEU A 65 -1.12 4.67 -2.34
C LEU A 65 -1.33 3.59 -1.28
N LEU A 66 -2.40 2.81 -1.39
CA LEU A 66 -2.66 1.75 -0.42
C LEU A 66 -1.73 0.55 -0.62
N ALA A 67 -1.31 -0.06 0.49
CA ALA A 67 -0.51 -1.27 0.50
C ALA A 67 -1.35 -2.51 0.14
N ARG A 68 -2.60 -2.55 0.60
CA ARG A 68 -3.62 -3.54 0.23
C ARG A 68 -4.84 -2.85 -0.34
N GLY A 69 -5.46 -3.48 -1.34
CA GLY A 69 -6.63 -2.94 -2.04
C GLY A 69 -7.92 -3.67 -1.66
N TRP A 70 -9.02 -3.23 -2.28
CA TRP A 70 -10.36 -3.81 -2.09
C TRP A 70 -10.48 -5.29 -2.52
N GLU A 71 -9.78 -5.67 -3.58
CA GLU A 71 -9.99 -6.96 -4.24
C GLU A 71 -9.35 -8.12 -3.46
N ARG A 72 -10.16 -8.81 -2.65
CA ARG A 72 -9.71 -9.92 -1.78
C ARG A 72 -9.02 -11.08 -2.52
N GLN A 73 -9.30 -11.29 -3.80
CA GLN A 73 -8.61 -12.33 -4.58
C GLN A 73 -7.14 -11.95 -4.82
N LEU A 74 -6.90 -10.69 -5.17
CA LEU A 74 -5.54 -10.16 -5.33
C LEU A 74 -4.84 -10.06 -3.97
N ASP A 75 -5.56 -9.62 -2.94
CA ASP A 75 -4.98 -9.51 -1.61
C ASP A 75 -4.50 -10.86 -1.05
N ARG A 76 -5.28 -11.93 -1.26
CA ARG A 76 -4.85 -13.29 -0.89
C ARG A 76 -3.63 -13.78 -1.67
N ALA A 77 -3.57 -13.46 -2.96
CA ALA A 77 -2.47 -13.88 -3.82
C ALA A 77 -1.17 -13.13 -3.48
N ASP A 78 -1.27 -11.82 -3.22
CA ASP A 78 -0.12 -10.95 -3.03
C ASP A 78 0.34 -10.85 -1.57
N ASN A 79 -0.57 -11.07 -0.61
CA ASN A 79 -0.31 -10.85 0.82
C ASN A 79 -0.68 -12.08 1.68
N PRO A 80 -0.10 -13.27 1.42
CA PRO A 80 -0.47 -14.51 2.09
C PRO A 80 -0.27 -14.49 3.61
N ILE A 81 0.56 -13.60 4.15
CA ILE A 81 0.82 -13.48 5.60
C ILE A 81 -0.42 -13.14 6.42
N PHE A 82 -1.44 -12.53 5.81
CA PHE A 82 -2.71 -12.18 6.48
C PHE A 82 -3.77 -13.28 6.37
N TYR A 83 -3.46 -14.36 5.66
CA TYR A 83 -4.40 -15.43 5.33
C TYR A 83 -3.87 -16.83 5.66
N SER A 84 -2.68 -16.92 6.25
CA SER A 84 -2.10 -18.17 6.72
C SER A 84 -2.78 -18.67 7.99
N ASP A 85 -2.75 -19.98 8.21
CA ASP A 85 -3.18 -20.58 9.49
C ASP A 85 -2.20 -20.27 10.64
N GLU A 86 -0.99 -19.81 10.31
CA GLU A 86 -0.01 -19.34 11.30
C GLU A 86 -0.36 -17.93 11.79
N PRO A 87 -0.27 -17.66 13.11
CA PRO A 87 -0.50 -16.33 13.65
C PRO A 87 0.44 -15.29 13.05
N LEU A 88 -0.08 -14.10 12.74
CA LEU A 88 0.71 -12.99 12.25
C LEU A 88 1.76 -12.55 13.30
N ASP A 89 3.04 -12.70 12.96
CA ASP A 89 4.17 -12.33 13.80
C ASP A 89 4.65 -10.89 13.53
N GLY A 90 5.09 -10.19 14.58
CA GLY A 90 5.55 -8.80 14.49
C GLY A 90 6.78 -8.61 13.59
N ARG A 91 7.69 -9.59 13.56
CA ARG A 91 8.89 -9.51 12.71
C ARG A 91 8.53 -9.74 11.25
N SER A 92 7.71 -10.74 10.94
CA SER A 92 7.26 -11.00 9.56
C SER A 92 6.40 -9.84 9.04
N TYR A 93 5.52 -9.29 9.87
CA TYR A 93 4.72 -8.12 9.53
C TYR A 93 5.56 -6.88 9.25
N ARG A 94 6.51 -6.51 10.13
CA ARG A 94 7.42 -5.37 9.86
C ARG A 94 8.25 -5.60 8.60
N ARG A 95 8.71 -6.83 8.35
CA ARG A 95 9.42 -7.15 7.12
C ARG A 95 8.52 -6.93 5.90
N TRP A 96 7.28 -7.39 5.92
CA TRP A 96 6.33 -7.17 4.85
C TRP A 96 6.06 -5.68 4.60
N LEU A 97 5.90 -4.88 5.66
CA LEU A 97 5.74 -3.42 5.55
C LEU A 97 6.93 -2.78 4.83
N LEU A 98 8.14 -3.12 5.28
CA LEU A 98 9.37 -2.64 4.64
C LEU A 98 9.45 -3.12 3.20
N ASP A 99 9.22 -4.41 2.93
CA ASP A 99 9.31 -5.07 1.62
C ASP A 99 8.26 -4.53 0.61
N ASN A 100 7.16 -3.96 1.08
CA ASN A 100 6.13 -3.34 0.24
C ASN A 100 6.22 -1.81 0.17
N GLY A 101 7.27 -1.19 0.74
CA GLY A 101 7.46 0.26 0.70
C GLY A 101 6.40 1.02 1.49
N VAL A 102 5.86 0.39 2.54
CA VAL A 102 4.88 1.00 3.43
C VAL A 102 5.60 1.96 4.37
N ARG A 103 5.10 3.19 4.46
CA ARG A 103 5.60 4.22 5.39
C ARG A 103 4.74 4.38 6.61
N PHE A 104 3.42 4.28 6.43
CA PHE A 104 2.47 4.45 7.51
C PHE A 104 1.53 3.26 7.62
N VAL A 105 1.22 2.89 8.85
CA VAL A 105 0.14 1.96 9.18
C VAL A 105 -0.94 2.75 9.91
N ALA A 106 -2.19 2.65 9.48
CA ALA A 106 -3.34 3.32 10.08
C ALA A 106 -4.34 2.29 10.60
N LEU A 107 -4.56 2.31 11.91
CA LEU A 107 -5.49 1.43 12.62
C LEU A 107 -6.76 2.20 12.98
N PRO A 108 -7.94 1.81 12.45
CA PRO A 108 -9.22 2.41 12.81
C PRO A 108 -9.80 1.83 14.10
N ASP A 109 -10.76 2.54 14.69
CA ASP A 109 -11.55 2.16 15.88
C ASP A 109 -12.92 1.52 15.54
N VAL A 110 -13.01 0.81 14.41
CA VAL A 110 -14.24 0.12 13.97
C VAL A 110 -14.06 -1.39 13.90
N HIS A 111 -15.14 -2.11 13.59
CA HIS A 111 -15.05 -3.53 13.27
C HIS A 111 -14.15 -3.72 12.04
N LEU A 112 -13.16 -4.58 12.19
CA LEU A 112 -12.19 -4.90 11.16
C LEU A 112 -12.68 -6.08 10.33
N ASP A 113 -12.21 -6.13 9.08
CA ASP A 113 -12.33 -7.33 8.26
C ASP A 113 -11.78 -8.55 9.01
N TYR A 114 -12.35 -9.74 8.78
CA TYR A 114 -11.90 -10.96 9.45
C TYR A 114 -10.40 -11.23 9.24
N ALA A 115 -9.85 -10.92 8.05
CA ALA A 115 -8.43 -11.09 7.74
C ALA A 115 -7.53 -9.99 8.36
N ALA A 116 -8.14 -8.93 8.89
CA ALA A 116 -7.46 -7.82 9.55
C ALA A 116 -7.50 -7.92 11.08
N GLN A 117 -8.24 -8.88 11.66
CA GLN A 117 -8.36 -9.03 13.11
C GLN A 117 -7.01 -9.35 13.77
N ASP A 118 -6.21 -10.21 13.17
CA ASP A 118 -4.89 -10.61 13.69
C ASP A 118 -3.91 -9.45 13.66
N GLU A 119 -3.91 -8.69 12.56
CA GLU A 119 -3.13 -7.45 12.43
C GLU A 119 -3.58 -6.39 13.45
N GLY A 120 -4.88 -6.19 13.61
CA GLY A 120 -5.44 -5.30 14.62
C GLY A 120 -4.93 -5.69 16.02
N ARG A 121 -5.03 -6.97 16.39
CA ARG A 121 -4.51 -7.49 17.67
C ARG A 121 -3.01 -7.26 17.82
N LEU A 122 -2.25 -7.53 16.77
CA LEU A 122 -0.80 -7.34 16.74
C LEU A 122 -0.42 -5.86 16.98
N LEU A 123 -1.09 -4.92 16.30
CA LEU A 123 -0.86 -3.48 16.48
C LEU A 123 -1.25 -2.98 17.88
N HIS A 124 -2.27 -3.59 18.50
CA HIS A 124 -2.61 -3.30 19.90
C HIS A 124 -1.54 -3.81 20.88
N SER A 125 -0.96 -5.00 20.62
CA SER A 125 0.13 -5.56 21.43
C SER A 125 1.47 -4.84 21.25
N GLY A 126 1.64 -4.14 20.13
CA GLY A 126 2.84 -3.42 19.77
C GLY A 126 3.78 -4.24 18.88
N VAL A 127 4.37 -3.56 17.88
CA VAL A 127 5.33 -4.15 16.94
C VAL A 127 6.63 -3.37 17.00
N ALA A 128 7.74 -4.06 17.23
CA ALA A 128 9.04 -3.41 17.27
C ALA A 128 9.34 -2.72 15.93
N GLY A 129 9.64 -1.42 15.97
CA GLY A 129 9.90 -0.60 14.78
C GLY A 129 8.65 0.03 14.14
N LEU A 130 7.47 -0.09 14.75
CA LEU A 130 6.33 0.77 14.47
C LEU A 130 6.24 1.88 15.52
N VAL A 131 6.42 3.12 15.08
CA VAL A 131 6.47 4.28 15.97
C VAL A 131 5.13 5.01 15.88
N PRO A 132 4.35 5.14 16.97
CA PRO A 132 3.13 5.94 16.94
C PRO A 132 3.47 7.42 16.69
N VAL A 133 2.91 8.00 15.63
CA VAL A 133 3.23 9.37 15.19
C VAL A 133 2.01 10.30 15.22
N TRP A 134 0.81 9.74 15.16
CA TRP A 134 -0.42 10.51 15.26
C TRP A 134 -1.59 9.64 15.71
N HIS A 135 -2.55 10.26 16.37
CA HIS A 135 -3.82 9.64 16.69
C HIS A 135 -4.89 10.72 16.80
N ASP A 136 -6.14 10.31 16.68
CA ASP A 136 -7.29 11.10 17.07
C ASP A 136 -8.29 10.20 17.84
N ARG A 137 -9.58 10.54 17.78
CA ARG A 137 -10.63 9.72 18.37
C ARG A 137 -10.77 8.35 17.69
N HIS A 138 -10.53 8.29 16.38
CA HIS A 138 -10.86 7.17 15.52
C HIS A 138 -9.64 6.41 14.97
N TRP A 139 -8.48 7.06 14.95
CA TRP A 139 -7.31 6.55 14.28
C TRP A 139 -6.09 6.51 15.19
N ARG A 140 -5.27 5.47 14.99
CA ARG A 140 -3.88 5.41 15.44
C ARG A 140 -2.99 5.20 14.23
N VAL A 141 -2.03 6.09 14.01
CA VAL A 141 -1.10 6.04 12.89
C VAL A 141 0.31 5.79 13.40
N PHE A 142 0.97 4.83 12.77
CA PHE A 142 2.32 4.42 13.06
C PHE A 142 3.21 4.67 11.84
N GLU A 143 4.40 5.22 12.05
CA GLU A 143 5.45 5.26 11.03
C GLU A 143 6.30 3.99 11.11
N VAL A 144 6.63 3.43 9.94
CA VAL A 144 7.47 2.24 9.81
C VAL A 144 8.94 2.66 9.86
N ALA A 145 9.59 2.43 11.01
CA ALA A 145 10.98 2.82 11.19
C ALA A 145 11.89 2.13 10.16
N GLY A 146 12.68 2.94 9.44
CA GLY A 146 13.58 2.48 8.39
C GLY A 146 12.95 2.30 7.01
N SER A 147 11.69 2.69 6.82
CA SER A 147 11.06 2.70 5.50
C SER A 147 11.63 3.83 4.64
N SER A 148 12.16 3.50 3.47
CA SER A 148 12.55 4.45 2.41
C SER A 148 11.37 4.85 1.51
N GLY A 149 10.17 4.34 1.78
CA GLY A 149 9.00 4.50 0.90
C GLY A 149 9.11 3.63 -0.35
N LEU A 150 8.69 4.16 -1.50
CA LEU A 150 8.66 3.41 -2.75
C LEU A 150 10.02 3.26 -3.42
N VAL A 151 10.99 4.12 -3.10
CA VAL A 151 12.30 4.14 -3.75
C VAL A 151 13.41 4.04 -2.72
N ASP A 152 14.18 2.97 -2.81
CA ASP A 152 15.42 2.78 -2.06
C ASP A 152 16.62 3.01 -2.98
N GLY A 153 17.66 3.68 -2.50
CA GLY A 153 18.87 3.98 -3.28
C GLY A 153 18.97 5.42 -3.83
N PRO A 154 19.85 5.69 -4.82
CA PRO A 154 20.26 7.04 -5.19
C PRO A 154 19.29 7.77 -6.12
N ALA A 155 17.98 7.54 -5.95
CA ALA A 155 16.92 8.23 -6.69
C ALA A 155 15.75 8.59 -5.78
N ARG A 156 14.98 9.60 -6.19
CA ARG A 156 13.68 9.91 -5.59
C ARG A 156 12.58 9.79 -6.64
N LEU A 157 11.41 9.38 -6.21
CA LEU A 157 10.20 9.43 -7.04
C LEU A 157 9.76 10.89 -7.19
N VAL A 158 9.52 11.32 -8.42
CA VAL A 158 9.00 12.66 -8.74
C VAL A 158 7.52 12.58 -9.07
N HIS A 159 7.13 11.55 -9.82
CA HIS A 159 5.76 11.35 -10.24
C HIS A 159 5.54 9.87 -10.61
N MET A 160 4.34 9.37 -10.35
CA MET A 160 3.94 8.02 -10.71
C MET A 160 2.46 7.99 -11.08
N ASN A 161 2.16 7.30 -12.17
CA ASN A 161 0.81 6.87 -12.51
C ASN A 161 0.87 5.42 -13.06
N ASN A 162 -0.25 4.95 -13.60
CA ASN A 162 -0.39 3.54 -14.02
C ASN A 162 0.53 3.12 -15.18
N SER A 163 1.11 4.05 -15.93
CA SER A 163 1.94 3.74 -17.11
C SER A 163 3.28 4.47 -17.15
N GLN A 164 3.50 5.45 -16.26
CA GLN A 164 4.70 6.27 -16.22
C GLN A 164 5.20 6.45 -14.80
N ILE A 165 6.53 6.34 -14.64
CA ILE A 165 7.25 6.62 -13.42
C ILE A 165 8.38 7.59 -13.75
N ASP A 166 8.39 8.76 -13.12
CA ASP A 166 9.47 9.73 -13.24
C ASP A 166 10.31 9.72 -11.97
N LEU A 167 11.61 9.47 -12.11
CA LEU A 167 12.58 9.51 -11.03
C LEU A 167 13.55 10.68 -11.23
N GLN A 168 14.08 11.18 -10.13
CA GLN A 168 15.26 12.04 -10.13
C GLN A 168 16.40 11.26 -9.49
N ALA A 169 17.39 10.88 -10.28
CA ALA A 169 18.61 10.27 -9.79
C ALA A 169 19.59 11.35 -9.30
N ASN A 170 20.12 11.16 -8.10
CA ASN A 170 21.10 12.06 -7.48
C ASN A 170 22.54 11.58 -7.68
N ALA A 171 22.73 10.28 -7.88
CA ALA A 171 24.03 9.65 -8.11
C ALA A 171 23.87 8.40 -8.99
N THR A 172 24.99 7.85 -9.44
CA THR A 172 25.02 6.53 -10.08
C THR A 172 24.82 5.42 -9.05
N GLY A 173 24.38 4.25 -9.48
CA GLY A 173 24.13 3.09 -8.62
C GLY A 173 22.78 2.43 -8.89
N THR A 174 22.35 1.54 -8.01
CA THR A 174 21.09 0.81 -8.15
C THR A 174 20.03 1.42 -7.25
N ALA A 175 18.88 1.79 -7.82
CA ALA A 175 17.68 2.14 -7.07
C ALA A 175 16.65 1.01 -7.15
N ILE A 176 16.05 0.62 -6.03
CA ILE A 176 14.97 -0.37 -5.96
C ILE A 176 13.65 0.36 -5.84
N LEU A 177 12.80 0.20 -6.84
CA LEU A 177 11.42 0.66 -6.85
C LEU A 177 10.51 -0.47 -6.37
N ARG A 178 9.68 -0.20 -5.35
CA ARG A 178 8.64 -1.13 -4.86
C ARG A 178 7.43 -1.18 -5.78
N VAL A 179 7.68 -1.23 -7.07
CA VAL A 179 6.75 -1.48 -8.17
C VAL A 179 7.10 -2.84 -8.76
N ARG A 180 6.11 -3.70 -9.01
CA ARG A 180 6.36 -5.03 -9.56
C ARG A 180 7.04 -4.94 -10.92
N TYR A 181 8.08 -5.74 -11.09
CA TYR A 181 8.80 -5.87 -12.35
C TYR A 181 7.84 -6.39 -13.43
N SER A 182 7.98 -5.83 -14.62
CA SER A 182 7.31 -6.28 -15.82
C SER A 182 8.29 -6.14 -16.97
N PRO A 183 8.40 -7.13 -17.87
CA PRO A 183 9.24 -7.02 -19.07
C PRO A 183 8.75 -5.91 -20.02
N ARG A 184 7.59 -5.30 -19.76
CA ARG A 184 7.06 -4.17 -20.51
C ARG A 184 7.60 -2.83 -20.04
N TRP A 185 8.27 -2.76 -18.89
CA TRP A 185 8.88 -1.51 -18.45
C TRP A 185 10.08 -1.16 -19.32
N ARG A 186 10.20 0.13 -19.65
CA ARG A 186 11.31 0.71 -20.41
C ARG A 186 11.76 1.99 -19.74
N ILE A 187 13.05 2.26 -19.81
CA ILE A 187 13.61 3.57 -19.48
C ILE A 187 13.80 4.38 -20.76
N ALA A 188 13.42 5.65 -20.74
CA ALA A 188 13.63 6.54 -21.87
C ALA A 188 15.13 6.93 -21.96
N GLY A 189 15.72 6.74 -23.13
CA GLY A 189 17.13 7.06 -23.38
C GLY A 189 18.12 6.02 -22.81
N ASP A 190 19.37 6.45 -22.63
CA ASP A 190 20.53 5.63 -22.24
C ASP A 190 21.02 5.96 -20.82
N ALA A 191 20.17 6.56 -19.99
CA ALA A 191 20.53 6.99 -18.63
C ALA A 191 20.60 5.82 -17.61
N GLY A 192 20.12 4.64 -17.99
CA GLY A 192 20.13 3.45 -17.16
C GLY A 192 19.57 2.23 -17.88
N CYS A 193 19.33 1.16 -17.12
CA CYS A 193 18.64 -0.02 -17.59
C CYS A 193 17.87 -0.67 -16.43
N LEU A 194 16.91 -1.55 -16.74
CA LEU A 194 15.97 -2.10 -15.78
C LEU A 194 16.24 -3.59 -15.56
N THR A 195 16.19 -4.03 -14.32
CA THR A 195 16.29 -5.46 -13.97
C THR A 195 15.25 -5.82 -12.91
N ARG A 196 15.12 -7.12 -12.67
CA ARG A 196 14.34 -7.66 -11.56
C ARG A 196 15.23 -7.79 -10.32
N SER A 197 14.74 -7.31 -9.17
CA SER A 197 15.37 -7.50 -7.86
C SER A 197 14.68 -8.60 -7.05
N SER A 198 15.18 -8.88 -5.85
CA SER A 198 14.52 -9.74 -4.87
C SER A 198 13.08 -9.28 -4.61
N GLY A 199 12.14 -10.22 -4.49
CA GLY A 199 10.72 -9.91 -4.29
C GLY A 199 10.02 -9.38 -5.54
N ASP A 200 10.56 -9.64 -6.74
CA ASP A 200 10.03 -9.20 -8.03
C ASP A 200 9.86 -7.67 -8.14
N TRP A 201 10.67 -6.92 -7.40
CA TRP A 201 10.69 -5.46 -7.47
C TRP A 201 11.52 -4.97 -8.66
N LEU A 202 11.18 -3.79 -9.16
CA LEU A 202 11.88 -3.14 -10.25
C LEU A 202 13.20 -2.54 -9.75
N ALA A 203 14.33 -3.02 -10.26
CA ALA A 203 15.63 -2.40 -10.06
C ALA A 203 15.96 -1.49 -11.25
N VAL A 204 16.44 -0.29 -10.95
CA VAL A 204 16.91 0.69 -11.92
C VAL A 204 18.42 0.85 -11.73
N GLN A 205 19.21 0.38 -12.71
CA GLN A 205 20.63 0.65 -12.75
C GLN A 205 20.86 2.04 -13.37
N ILE A 206 21.29 2.98 -12.53
CA ILE A 206 21.48 4.38 -12.90
C ILE A 206 22.92 4.56 -13.35
N ARG A 207 23.09 4.85 -14.65
CA ARG A 207 24.41 5.09 -15.27
C ARG A 207 24.79 6.57 -15.24
N ARG A 208 23.80 7.47 -15.24
CA ARG A 208 24.00 8.93 -15.15
C ARG A 208 23.00 9.57 -14.20
N PRO A 209 23.43 10.48 -13.30
CA PRO A 209 22.52 11.29 -12.51
C PRO A 209 21.63 12.16 -13.40
N GLY A 210 20.44 12.51 -12.92
CA GLY A 210 19.47 13.30 -13.69
C GLY A 210 18.06 12.72 -13.69
N PRO A 211 17.15 13.33 -14.45
CA PRO A 211 15.79 12.81 -14.60
C PRO A 211 15.80 11.48 -15.38
N LEU A 212 15.04 10.51 -14.88
CA LEU A 212 14.82 9.22 -15.52
C LEU A 212 13.31 9.04 -15.70
N ARG A 213 12.88 8.72 -16.92
CA ARG A 213 11.47 8.42 -17.21
C ARG A 213 11.34 6.95 -17.56
N LEU A 214 10.50 6.25 -16.82
CA LEU A 214 10.13 4.88 -17.10
C LEU A 214 8.70 4.85 -17.63
N GLY A 215 8.45 4.03 -18.65
CA GLY A 215 7.15 3.88 -19.28
C GLY A 215 6.85 2.43 -19.66
N LEU A 216 5.58 2.08 -19.76
CA LEU A 216 5.16 0.80 -20.32
C LEU A 216 5.27 0.84 -21.85
N SER A 217 5.96 -0.15 -22.42
CA SER A 217 6.02 -0.42 -23.86
C SER A 217 5.34 -1.74 -24.19
N LEU A 218 4.65 -1.78 -25.33
CA LEU A 218 4.07 -3.01 -25.88
C LEU A 218 5.10 -3.85 -26.65
N LEU A 219 6.26 -3.27 -26.99
CA LEU A 219 7.31 -3.91 -27.79
C LEU A 219 8.48 -4.32 -26.88
N GLY A 220 8.38 -5.47 -26.21
CA GLY A 220 9.46 -6.14 -25.43
C GLY A 220 10.14 -5.28 -24.35
N GLY A 221 11.11 -5.82 -23.61
CA GLY A 221 11.92 -5.11 -22.59
C GLY A 221 13.31 -4.71 -23.07
N GLN A 222 13.93 -3.71 -22.43
CA GLN A 222 15.36 -3.40 -22.60
C GLN A 222 16.04 -4.00 -21.37
N ASP A 223 16.44 -5.26 -21.47
CA ASP A 223 17.20 -5.91 -20.41
C ASP A 223 18.63 -5.33 -20.42
N CYS A 224 19.21 -5.16 -19.24
CA CYS A 224 20.65 -4.95 -19.12
C CYS A 224 21.31 -6.28 -19.54
N ASP A 225 21.90 -6.34 -20.73
CA ASP A 225 22.70 -7.45 -21.32
C ASP A 225 22.65 -8.83 -20.61
#